data_AF-A0A433UER1-F1
#
_entry.id   AF-A0A433UER1-F1
#
_cell.length_a   1.000
_cell.length_b   1.000
_cell.length_c   1.000
_cell.angle_alpha   90.00
_cell.angle_beta   90.00
_cell.angle_gamma   90.00
#
_symmetry.space_group_name_H-M   'P 1'
#
loop_
_entity.id
_entity.type
_entity.pdbx_description
1 polymer ?
#
loop_
_entity_poly.entity_id
_entity_poly.type
_entity_poly.pdbx_seq_one_letter_code
_entity_poly.pdbx_strand_id
1 'polypeptide(L)'
;MQFNLPEEIYELYGWHNGNIDQLVFENFNFLPLKTALAAYYESLGEISYRNIVEAYFFEKSFPVFQLWSDSSVLLCVICDASNDYPIRMIDISCKDYSFLYRNLTDLILHVAEWYESAQYYDDAQTTFQLDSKYLIQI
;
A
#
# COMPACT_ATOMS: atom_id res chain seq x y z
N MET A 1 -3.92 -12.16 21.24
CA MET A 1 -5.13 -11.90 20.43
C MET A 1 -5.00 -12.74 19.17
N GLN A 2 -6.06 -13.41 18.73
CA GLN A 2 -6.06 -14.17 17.48
C GLN A 2 -6.79 -13.32 16.44
N PHE A 3 -6.14 -12.99 15.33
CA PHE A 3 -6.76 -12.32 14.18
C PHE A 3 -6.71 -13.27 12.98
N ASN A 4 -7.72 -13.21 12.13
CA ASN A 4 -7.75 -13.98 10.88
C ASN A 4 -7.35 -13.06 9.75
N LEU A 5 -6.44 -13.50 8.90
CA LEU A 5 -6.15 -12.79 7.66
C LEU A 5 -7.34 -12.92 6.71
N PRO A 6 -7.71 -11.85 5.99
CA PRO A 6 -8.63 -11.94 4.87
C PRO A 6 -8.13 -12.95 3.83
N GLU A 7 -9.06 -13.59 3.12
CA GLU A 7 -8.73 -14.58 2.07
C GLU A 7 -7.81 -13.98 1.01
N GLU A 8 -8.08 -12.77 0.53
CA GLU A 8 -7.24 -12.06 -0.45
C GLU A 8 -5.77 -11.91 0.00
N ILE A 9 -5.55 -11.73 1.30
CA ILE A 9 -4.20 -11.59 1.86
C ILE A 9 -3.53 -12.96 1.97
N TYR A 10 -4.30 -13.99 2.31
CA TYR A 10 -3.81 -15.36 2.31
C TYR A 10 -3.39 -15.80 0.90
N GLU A 11 -4.20 -15.49 -0.11
CA GLU A 11 -3.89 -15.75 -1.52
C GLU A 11 -2.65 -14.99 -1.96
N LEU A 12 -2.55 -13.69 -1.65
CA LEU A 12 -1.36 -12.89 -1.96
C LEU A 12 -0.07 -13.52 -1.43
N TYR A 13 -0.07 -13.96 -0.16
CA TYR A 13 1.07 -14.66 0.43
C TYR A 13 1.31 -16.06 -0.14
N GLY A 14 0.25 -16.71 -0.66
CA GLY A 14 0.35 -17.99 -1.38
C GLY A 14 1.03 -17.84 -2.74
N TRP A 15 0.86 -16.69 -3.40
CA TRP A 15 1.53 -16.37 -4.66
C TRP A 15 2.99 -15.96 -4.45
N HIS A 16 3.25 -15.11 -3.46
CA HIS A 16 4.59 -14.65 -3.13
C HIS A 16 4.72 -14.33 -1.63
N ASN A 17 5.82 -14.73 -1.00
CA ASN A 17 6.06 -14.41 0.42
C ASN A 17 6.93 -13.16 0.58
N GLY A 18 6.41 -12.01 0.17
CA GLY A 18 7.13 -10.75 0.18
C GLY A 18 8.10 -10.58 -1.00
N ASN A 19 8.68 -9.38 -1.08
CA ASN A 19 9.76 -9.01 -1.98
C ASN A 19 10.48 -7.79 -1.39
N ILE A 20 11.69 -8.01 -0.83
CA ILE A 20 12.48 -6.95 -0.18
C ILE A 20 13.36 -6.21 -1.21
N ASP A 21 13.71 -6.87 -2.31
CA ASP A 21 14.68 -6.36 -3.28
C ASP A 21 14.04 -5.77 -4.55
N GLN A 22 12.71 -5.84 -4.68
CA GLN A 22 11.96 -5.24 -5.78
C GLN A 22 10.75 -4.50 -5.25
N LEU A 23 10.65 -3.23 -5.63
CA LEU A 23 9.50 -2.39 -5.37
C LEU A 23 8.30 -2.97 -6.11
N VAL A 24 7.21 -3.23 -5.40
CA VAL A 24 6.01 -3.82 -6.01
C VAL A 24 5.12 -2.73 -6.59
N PHE A 25 4.99 -1.58 -5.92
CA PHE A 25 4.30 -0.40 -6.43
C PHE A 25 4.72 0.86 -5.66
N GLU A 26 4.79 2.02 -6.32
CA GLU A 26 5.02 3.35 -5.71
C GLU A 26 6.09 3.41 -4.61
N ASN A 27 7.16 2.61 -4.76
CA ASN A 27 8.22 2.45 -3.80
C ASN A 27 7.86 1.74 -2.47
N PHE A 28 6.84 0.91 -2.46
CA PHE A 28 6.53 0.01 -1.36
C PHE A 28 7.12 -1.38 -1.60
N ASN A 29 7.72 -1.92 -0.53
CA ASN A 29 8.17 -3.30 -0.44
C ASN A 29 7.02 -4.17 0.08
N PHE A 30 6.83 -5.33 -0.54
CA PHE A 30 5.92 -6.34 -0.02
C PHE A 30 6.59 -7.09 1.13
N LEU A 31 6.05 -6.97 2.33
CA LEU A 31 6.66 -7.54 3.52
C LEU A 31 6.53 -9.07 3.50
N PRO A 32 7.62 -9.83 3.71
CA PRO A 32 7.51 -11.25 4.01
C PRO A 32 6.63 -11.45 5.24
N LEU A 33 5.85 -12.53 5.27
CA LEU A 33 4.85 -12.77 6.31
C LEU A 33 5.44 -12.71 7.73
N LYS A 34 6.65 -13.22 7.90
CA LYS A 34 7.38 -13.15 9.19
C LYS A 34 7.66 -11.70 9.61
N THR A 35 8.05 -10.85 8.68
CA THR A 35 8.33 -9.43 8.92
C THR A 35 7.05 -8.66 9.19
N ALA A 36 5.99 -8.93 8.41
CA ALA A 36 4.67 -8.37 8.64
C ALA A 36 4.13 -8.70 10.04
N LEU A 37 4.28 -9.95 10.49
CA LEU A 37 3.92 -10.35 11.85
C LEU A 37 4.75 -9.63 12.92
N ALA A 38 6.06 -9.48 12.72
CA ALA A 38 6.92 -8.73 13.64
C ALA A 38 6.46 -7.26 13.74
N ALA A 39 6.28 -6.59 12.60
CA ALA A 39 5.81 -5.22 12.54
C ALA A 39 4.43 -5.04 13.20
N TYR A 40 3.51 -5.99 13.01
CA TYR A 40 2.22 -6.00 13.70
C TYR A 40 2.39 -5.99 15.22
N TYR A 41 3.18 -6.91 15.78
CA TYR A 41 3.38 -7.00 17.23
C TYR A 41 4.16 -5.83 17.82
N GLU A 42 5.14 -5.29 17.09
CA GLU A 42 5.86 -4.08 17.48
C GLU A 42 4.91 -2.88 17.54
N SER A 43 4.09 -2.71 16.50
CA SER A 43 3.16 -1.59 16.40
C SER A 43 2.12 -1.57 17.54
N LEU A 44 1.65 -2.74 17.99
CA LEU A 44 0.72 -2.87 19.12
C LEU A 44 1.28 -2.33 20.45
N GLY A 45 2.61 -2.29 20.59
CA GLY A 45 3.29 -1.84 21.81
C GLY A 45 3.60 -0.35 21.86
N GLU A 46 3.58 0.34 20.72
CA GLU A 46 4.16 1.69 20.60
C GLU A 46 3.13 2.83 20.51
N ILE A 47 1.88 2.54 20.16
CA ILE A 47 0.90 3.58 19.88
C ILE A 47 0.05 3.93 21.10
N SER A 48 0.15 5.18 21.54
CA SER A 48 -0.82 5.80 22.45
C SER A 48 -2.05 6.24 21.64
N TYR A 49 -3.17 5.56 21.85
CA TYR A 49 -4.43 5.83 21.15
C TYR A 49 -5.11 7.10 21.68
N ARG A 50 -5.62 7.96 20.79
CA ARG A 50 -6.37 9.17 21.22
C ARG A 50 -7.80 8.81 21.63
N ASN A 51 -8.36 7.74 21.06
CA ASN A 51 -9.68 7.23 21.41
C ASN A 51 -9.82 5.72 21.13
N ILE A 52 -10.93 5.13 21.59
CA ILE A 52 -11.21 3.69 21.49
C ILE A 52 -11.41 3.21 20.04
N VAL A 53 -11.90 4.07 19.15
CA VAL A 53 -12.14 3.74 17.75
C VAL A 53 -10.82 3.61 16.99
N GLU A 54 -9.90 4.54 17.25
CA GLU A 54 -8.55 4.50 16.71
C GLU A 54 -7.77 3.27 17.19
N ALA A 55 -7.88 2.94 18.49
CA ALA A 55 -7.31 1.72 19.06
C ALA A 55 -7.84 0.48 18.35
N TYR A 56 -9.15 0.39 18.15
CA TYR A 56 -9.79 -0.72 17.47
C TYR A 56 -9.23 -0.91 16.04
N PHE A 57 -9.19 0.15 15.22
CA PHE A 57 -8.67 0.01 13.86
C PHE A 57 -7.20 -0.35 13.82
N PHE A 58 -6.40 0.18 14.75
CA PHE A 58 -4.99 -0.12 14.83
C PHE A 58 -4.72 -1.59 15.21
N GLU A 59 -5.42 -2.10 16.22
CA GLU A 59 -5.32 -3.51 16.65
C GLU A 59 -5.72 -4.50 15.55
N LYS A 60 -6.53 -4.04 14.58
CA LYS A 60 -7.01 -4.83 13.44
C LYS A 60 -6.26 -4.55 12.14
N SER A 61 -5.29 -3.63 12.15
CA SER A 61 -4.46 -3.30 10.98
C SER A 61 -3.27 -4.25 10.88
N PHE A 62 -3.29 -5.14 9.90
CA PHE A 62 -2.17 -6.01 9.58
C PHE A 62 -1.29 -5.38 8.49
N PRO A 63 0.01 -5.16 8.72
CA PRO A 63 0.89 -4.54 7.73
C PRO A 63 1.20 -5.51 6.60
N VAL A 64 1.04 -5.06 5.36
CA VAL A 64 1.29 -5.87 4.15
C VAL A 64 2.45 -5.29 3.36
N PHE A 65 2.49 -3.96 3.24
CA PHE A 65 3.55 -3.26 2.53
C PHE A 65 4.22 -2.22 3.41
N GLN A 66 5.48 -1.90 3.12
CA GLN A 66 6.27 -0.91 3.82
C GLN A 66 6.95 0.02 2.82
N LEU A 67 6.97 1.32 3.10
CA LEU A 67 7.67 2.27 2.26
C LEU A 67 9.18 1.99 2.28
N TRP A 68 9.80 1.86 1.12
CA TRP A 68 11.22 1.50 1.00
C TRP A 68 12.17 2.47 1.71
N SER A 69 11.83 3.76 1.70
CA SER A 69 12.67 4.84 2.20
C SER A 69 12.46 5.11 3.68
N ASP A 70 11.35 4.62 4.24
CA ASP A 70 10.96 4.87 5.61
C ASP A 70 10.20 3.68 6.19
N SER A 71 10.86 2.94 7.09
CA SER A 71 10.29 1.77 7.73
C SER A 71 9.09 2.09 8.64
N SER A 72 8.88 3.36 9.00
CA SER A 72 7.76 3.79 9.84
C SER A 72 6.44 3.96 9.08
N VAL A 73 6.48 3.95 7.74
CA VAL A 73 5.29 4.08 6.89
C VAL A 73 4.87 2.71 6.37
N LEU A 74 3.68 2.28 6.77
CA LEU A 74 3.12 0.97 6.48
C LEU A 74 1.78 1.09 5.75
N LEU A 75 1.53 0.20 4.79
CA LEU A 75 0.19 -0.06 4.26
C LEU A 75 -0.37 -1.31 4.89
N CYS A 76 -1.48 -1.13 5.59
CA CYS A 76 -2.11 -2.15 6.41
C CYS A 76 -3.51 -2.47 5.91
N VAL A 77 -3.87 -3.75 5.94
CA VAL A 77 -5.23 -4.23 5.73
C VAL A 77 -5.98 -4.30 7.07
N ILE A 78 -7.23 -3.85 7.11
CA ILE A 78 -8.06 -3.96 8.32
C ILE A 78 -8.82 -5.29 8.29
N CYS A 79 -8.34 -6.26 9.09
CA CYS A 79 -8.78 -7.66 9.06
C CYS A 79 -10.18 -7.94 9.64
N ASP A 80 -10.83 -6.97 10.26
CA ASP A 80 -12.14 -7.12 10.94
C ASP A 80 -13.25 -6.28 10.30
N ALA A 81 -12.96 -5.63 9.17
CA ALA A 81 -13.98 -4.90 8.43
C ALA A 81 -14.89 -5.87 7.69
N SER A 82 -16.18 -5.79 7.94
CA SER A 82 -17.20 -6.79 7.62
C SER A 82 -17.57 -6.90 6.13
N ASN A 83 -16.62 -6.77 5.20
CA ASN A 83 -16.61 -7.36 3.84
C ASN A 83 -15.53 -6.74 2.93
N ASP A 84 -15.10 -5.50 3.19
CA ASP A 84 -14.26 -4.77 2.23
C ASP A 84 -12.77 -4.77 2.60
N TYR A 85 -12.36 -5.12 3.82
CA TYR A 85 -10.93 -5.18 4.21
C TYR A 85 -10.10 -3.96 3.75
N PRO A 86 -10.46 -2.73 4.19
CA PRO A 86 -9.87 -1.51 3.67
C PRO A 86 -8.36 -1.43 3.93
N ILE A 87 -7.68 -0.76 2.99
CA ILE A 87 -6.26 -0.49 3.05
C ILE A 87 -6.04 0.90 3.64
N ARG A 88 -5.26 0.94 4.71
CA ARG A 88 -4.91 2.13 5.46
C ARG A 88 -3.40 2.34 5.41
N MET A 89 -2.98 3.58 5.22
CA MET A 89 -1.60 3.98 5.45
C MET A 89 -1.45 4.42 6.90
N ILE A 90 -0.37 3.96 7.54
CA ILE A 90 -0.01 4.28 8.90
C ILE A 90 1.40 4.84 8.88
N ASP A 91 1.58 6.04 9.42
CA ASP A 91 2.89 6.61 9.73
C ASP A 91 3.07 6.57 11.25
N ILE A 92 3.90 5.63 11.70
CA ILE A 92 4.18 5.43 13.13
C ILE A 92 4.93 6.63 13.72
N SER A 93 5.82 7.25 12.94
CA SER A 93 6.67 8.35 13.40
C SER A 93 5.85 9.60 13.73
N CYS A 94 4.85 9.91 12.90
CA CYS A 94 3.97 11.07 13.06
C CYS A 94 2.67 10.75 13.80
N LYS A 95 2.41 9.47 14.11
CA LYS A 95 1.14 8.98 14.68
C LYS A 95 -0.05 9.42 13.83
N ASP A 96 0.10 9.28 12.52
CA ASP A 96 -0.89 9.68 11.53
C ASP A 96 -1.34 8.48 10.70
N TYR A 97 -2.52 8.62 10.09
CA TYR A 97 -3.08 7.58 9.26
C TYR A 97 -4.14 8.10 8.31
N SER A 98 -4.30 7.38 7.20
CA SER A 98 -5.33 7.66 6.20
C SER A 98 -5.87 6.37 5.58
N PHE A 99 -7.15 6.37 5.25
CA PHE A 99 -7.74 5.32 4.42
C PHE A 99 -7.42 5.64 2.96
N LEU A 100 -6.79 4.71 2.26
CA LEU A 100 -6.38 4.92 0.87
C LEU A 100 -7.29 4.16 -0.10
N TYR A 101 -7.57 2.89 0.19
CA TYR A 101 -8.33 2.02 -0.71
C TYR A 101 -9.42 1.26 0.03
N ARG A 102 -10.47 0.90 -0.69
CA ARG A 102 -11.60 0.16 -0.08
C ARG A 102 -11.26 -1.28 0.23
N ASN A 103 -10.39 -1.90 -0.57
CA ASN A 103 -9.94 -3.28 -0.47
C ASN A 103 -8.57 -3.44 -1.18
N LEU A 104 -7.99 -4.65 -1.15
CA LEU A 104 -6.74 -4.95 -1.84
C LEU A 104 -6.91 -4.88 -3.37
N THR A 105 -8.06 -5.31 -3.89
CA THR A 105 -8.35 -5.28 -5.34
C THR A 105 -8.26 -3.86 -5.91
N ASP A 106 -8.85 -2.86 -5.24
CA ASP A 106 -8.79 -1.45 -5.63
C ASP A 106 -7.35 -0.92 -5.66
N LEU A 107 -6.52 -1.32 -4.68
CA LEU A 107 -5.09 -0.99 -4.66
C LEU A 107 -4.39 -1.58 -5.89
N ILE A 108 -4.58 -2.89 -6.15
CA ILE A 108 -3.92 -3.58 -7.27
C ILE A 108 -4.37 -3.01 -8.62
N LEU A 109 -5.65 -2.70 -8.79
CA LEU A 109 -6.18 -2.08 -10.00
C LEU A 109 -5.57 -0.69 -10.22
N HIS A 110 -5.52 0.17 -9.20
CA HIS A 110 -4.89 1.48 -9.32
C HIS A 110 -3.42 1.37 -9.72
N VAL A 111 -2.69 0.43 -9.12
CA VAL A 111 -1.29 0.14 -9.47
C VAL A 111 -1.16 -0.29 -10.93
N ALA A 112 -2.01 -1.20 -11.40
CA ALA A 112 -2.01 -1.65 -12.78
C ALA A 112 -2.29 -0.50 -13.77
N GLU A 113 -3.32 0.30 -13.51
CA GLU A 113 -3.65 1.50 -14.29
C GLU A 113 -2.48 2.49 -14.35
N TRP A 114 -1.76 2.68 -13.23
CA TRP A 114 -0.60 3.54 -13.16
C TRP A 114 0.57 3.01 -14.01
N TYR A 115 0.87 1.71 -13.94
CA TYR A 115 1.91 1.09 -14.78
C TYR A 115 1.57 1.14 -16.27
N GLU A 116 0.32 0.86 -16.64
CA GLU A 116 -0.15 0.95 -18.03
C GLU A 116 -0.07 2.39 -18.55
N SER A 117 -0.41 3.38 -17.72
CA SER A 117 -0.33 4.79 -18.06
C SER A 117 1.11 5.32 -18.09
N ALA A 118 1.98 4.82 -17.21
CA ALA A 118 3.39 5.19 -17.16
C ALA A 118 4.16 4.61 -18.35
N GLN A 119 3.77 3.45 -18.88
CA GLN A 119 4.33 2.90 -20.12
C GLN A 119 4.15 3.84 -21.32
N TYR A 120 3.09 4.65 -21.36
CA TYR A 120 2.92 5.66 -22.41
C TYR A 120 3.97 6.78 -22.37
N TYR A 121 4.65 7.00 -21.24
CA TYR A 121 5.67 8.04 -21.13
C TYR A 121 7.06 7.61 -21.61
N ASP A 122 7.37 6.31 -21.66
CA ASP A 122 8.70 5.82 -22.07
C ASP A 122 8.80 5.58 -23.60
N ASP A 123 7.68 5.29 -24.28
CA ASP A 123 7.64 5.16 -25.75
C ASP A 123 7.66 6.51 -26.51
N ALA A 124 7.59 7.63 -25.78
CA ALA A 124 7.61 8.99 -26.34
C ALA A 124 9.02 9.56 -26.58
N GLN A 125 10.09 8.75 -26.48
CA GLN A 125 11.38 9.06 -27.13
C GLN A 125 11.43 8.67 -28.61
N THR A 126 10.30 8.30 -29.21
CA THR A 126 10.16 8.34 -30.66
C THR A 126 9.95 9.80 -31.08
N THR A 127 10.93 10.38 -31.77
CA THR A 127 10.93 11.77 -32.20
C THR A 127 9.68 12.10 -33.00
N PHE A 128 8.71 12.78 -32.40
CA PHE A 128 7.60 13.38 -33.13
C PHE A 128 8.13 14.63 -33.84
N GLN A 129 8.25 14.57 -35.17
CA GLN A 129 8.20 15.78 -35.97
C GLN A 129 6.81 16.41 -35.76
N LEU A 130 6.77 17.47 -34.97
CA LEU A 130 5.60 18.33 -34.84
C LEU A 130 5.27 18.89 -36.22
N ASP A 131 4.27 18.31 -36.86
CA ASP A 131 3.66 18.86 -38.06
C ASP A 131 3.08 20.23 -37.67
N SER A 132 3.68 21.28 -38.24
CA SER A 132 3.51 22.67 -37.85
C SER A 132 2.15 23.18 -38.29
N LYS A 133 1.10 22.93 -37.49
CA LYS A 133 -0.25 23.45 -37.80
C LYS A 133 -0.97 24.24 -36.73
N TYR A 134 -0.40 24.43 -35.54
CA TYR A 134 -0.99 25.34 -34.55
C TYR A 134 0.10 26.16 -33.86
N LEU A 135 0.53 27.23 -34.55
CA LEU A 135 1.16 28.37 -33.91
C LEU A 135 0.07 29.17 -33.20
N ILE A 136 0.14 29.25 -31.87
CA ILE A 136 -0.41 30.39 -31.13
C ILE A 136 0.79 31.21 -30.68
N GLN A 137 0.89 32.43 -31.22
CA GLN A 137 1.85 33.44 -30.80
C GLN A 137 1.39 34.03 -29.46
N ILE A 138 2.32 34.20 -28.52
CA ILE A 138 2.22 35.16 -27.42
C ILE A 138 2.85 36.46 -27.92
#